data_AF-G5SHL4-F1
#
_entry.id   AF-G5SHL4-F1
#
_cell.length_a   1.000
_cell.length_b   1.000
_cell.length_c   1.000
_cell.angle_alpha   90.00
_cell.angle_beta   90.00
_cell.angle_gamma   90.00
#
_symmetry.space_group_name_H-M   'P 1'
#
loop_
_entity.id
_entity.type
_entity.pdbx_description
1 polymer ?
#
loop_
_entity_poly.entity_id
_entity_poly.type
_entity_poly.pdbx_seq_one_letter_code
_entity_poly.pdbx_strand_id
1 'polypeptide(L)'
;MLDQRPFEQTDFDILKSYEAVVDGLAMLIGSHCEIVLHSLQDLKCSAIRIANGEHTGRKIGSPITDLALRMLHDMTGADSSVSKCYFTRANYILRARKAVS
;
A
#
# COMPACT_ATOMS: atom_id res chain seq x y z
N MET A 1 -19.65 0.67 -1.18
CA MET A 1 -19.15 -0.25 -0.14
C MET A 1 -18.09 -1.12 -0.79
N LEU A 2 -16.90 -1.26 -0.19
CA LEU A 2 -15.89 -2.19 -0.70
C LEU A 2 -16.51 -3.59 -0.69
N ASP A 3 -16.44 -4.28 -1.83
CA ASP A 3 -17.01 -5.62 -1.97
C ASP A 3 -16.25 -6.57 -1.05
N GLN A 4 -16.86 -6.92 0.09
CA GLN A 4 -16.25 -7.71 1.16
C GLN A 4 -16.35 -9.21 0.82
N ARG A 5 -15.93 -9.59 -0.39
CA ARG A 5 -15.76 -11.01 -0.72
C ARG A 5 -14.44 -11.50 -0.11
N PRO A 6 -14.42 -12.73 0.45
CA PRO A 6 -13.17 -13.33 0.90
C PRO A 6 -12.19 -13.44 -0.27
N PHE A 7 -10.89 -13.30 0.02
CA PHE A 7 -9.85 -13.48 -0.98
C PHE A 7 -9.74 -14.96 -1.36
N GLU A 8 -9.59 -15.21 -2.65
CA GLU A 8 -9.32 -16.51 -3.23
C GLU A 8 -7.80 -16.77 -3.27
N GLN A 9 -7.39 -18.01 -3.51
CA GLN A 9 -5.96 -18.37 -3.62
C GLN A 9 -5.22 -17.48 -4.64
N THR A 10 -5.87 -17.18 -5.76
CA THR A 10 -5.33 -16.29 -6.80
C THR A 10 -5.01 -14.90 -6.27
N ASP A 11 -5.82 -14.33 -5.38
CA ASP A 11 -5.57 -13.00 -4.80
C ASP A 11 -4.29 -13.01 -3.96
N PHE A 12 -4.07 -14.10 -3.20
CA PHE A 12 -2.83 -14.28 -2.43
C PHE A 12 -1.60 -14.48 -3.33
N ASP A 13 -1.74 -15.23 -4.41
CA ASP A 13 -0.65 -15.44 -5.38
C ASP A 13 -0.26 -14.12 -6.07
N ILE A 14 -1.25 -13.29 -6.39
CA ILE A 14 -1.03 -11.92 -6.91
C ILE A 14 -0.28 -11.08 -5.88
N LEU A 15 -0.75 -11.02 -4.63
CA LEU A 15 -0.08 -10.25 -3.56
C LEU A 15 1.37 -10.71 -3.34
N LYS A 16 1.60 -12.03 -3.38
CA LYS A 16 2.94 -12.61 -3.27
C LYS A 16 3.85 -12.19 -4.43
N SER A 17 3.32 -12.11 -5.66
CA SER A 17 4.08 -11.61 -6.81
C SER A 17 4.50 -10.14 -6.64
N TYR A 18 3.70 -9.34 -5.94
CA TYR A 18 3.99 -7.94 -5.66
C TYR A 18 5.08 -7.71 -4.63
N GLU A 19 5.44 -8.71 -3.81
CA GLU A 19 6.56 -8.58 -2.88
C GLU A 19 7.87 -8.28 -3.61
N ALA A 20 8.13 -8.95 -4.73
CA ALA A 20 9.31 -8.71 -5.55
C ALA A 20 9.29 -7.31 -6.18
N VAL A 21 8.10 -6.79 -6.53
CA VAL A 21 7.94 -5.43 -7.05
C VAL A 21 8.26 -4.39 -5.96
N VAL A 22 7.80 -4.62 -4.72
CA VAL A 22 8.13 -3.76 -3.58
C VAL A 22 9.63 -3.68 -3.37
N ASP A 23 10.32 -4.81 -3.42
CA ASP A 23 11.78 -4.86 -3.27
C ASP A 23 12.50 -4.18 -4.44
N GLY A 24 12.08 -4.43 -5.67
CA GLY A 24 12.65 -3.77 -6.85
C GLY A 24 12.46 -2.25 -6.82
N LEU A 25 11.29 -1.77 -6.41
CA LEU A 25 11.02 -0.34 -6.23
C LEU A 25 11.87 0.27 -5.10
N ALA A 26 12.08 -0.47 -4.02
CA ALA A 26 12.91 -0.02 -2.90
C ALA A 26 14.38 0.11 -3.31
N MET A 27 14.89 -0.82 -4.10
CA MET A 27 16.24 -0.75 -4.67
C MET A 27 16.38 0.41 -5.66
N LEU A 28 15.36 0.66 -6.48
CA LEU A 28 15.38 1.72 -7.49
C LEU A 28 15.34 3.13 -6.87
N ILE A 29 14.48 3.34 -5.86
CA ILE A 29 14.27 4.65 -5.25
C ILE A 29 15.28 4.91 -4.11
N GLY A 30 15.82 3.85 -3.52
CA GLY A 30 16.74 3.91 -2.39
C GLY A 30 16.03 4.04 -1.03
N SER A 31 16.82 4.05 0.05
CA SER A 31 16.35 4.00 1.45
C SER A 31 15.52 5.20 1.89
N HIS A 32 15.49 6.28 1.12
CA HIS A 32 14.79 7.51 1.46
C HIS A 32 13.26 7.40 1.35
N CYS A 33 12.74 6.43 0.60
CA CYS A 33 11.30 6.17 0.47
C CYS A 33 10.92 4.83 1.07
N GLU A 34 9.88 4.82 1.90
CA GLU A 34 9.24 3.58 2.34
C GLU A 34 8.31 3.09 1.24
N ILE A 35 8.18 1.78 1.08
CA ILE A 35 7.12 1.19 0.27
C ILE A 35 6.39 0.19 1.14
N VAL A 36 5.05 0.22 1.12
CA VAL A 36 4.23 -0.74 1.86
C VAL A 36 3.17 -1.30 0.93
N LEU A 37 3.11 -2.62 0.88
CA LEU A 37 2.06 -3.38 0.24
C LEU A 37 0.96 -3.64 1.28
N HIS A 38 -0.28 -3.31 0.89
CA HIS A 38 -1.46 -3.48 1.73
C HIS A 38 -2.38 -4.57 1.15
N SER A 39 -2.75 -5.56 1.97
CA SER A 39 -3.92 -6.40 1.73
C SER A 39 -5.17 -5.66 2.17
N LEU A 40 -6.21 -5.65 1.33
CA LEU A 40 -7.50 -5.04 1.64
C LEU A 40 -8.49 -6.03 2.28
N GLN A 41 -8.08 -7.29 2.48
CA GLN A 41 -8.91 -8.32 3.13
C GLN A 41 -9.18 -7.98 4.59
N ASP A 42 -8.17 -7.52 5.33
CA ASP A 42 -8.30 -7.01 6.70
C ASP A 42 -7.58 -5.67 6.82
N LEU A 43 -8.37 -4.60 6.89
CA LEU A 43 -7.88 -3.23 7.00
C LEU A 43 -7.11 -2.98 8.32
N LYS A 44 -7.39 -3.75 9.38
CA LYS A 44 -6.70 -3.64 10.68
C LYS A 44 -5.30 -4.23 10.63
N CYS A 45 -5.11 -5.28 9.82
CA CYS A 45 -3.83 -5.97 9.64
C CYS A 45 -3.31 -5.87 8.19
N SER A 46 -3.55 -4.72 7.54
CA SER A 46 -3.38 -4.61 6.10
C SER A 46 -1.93 -4.66 5.60
N ALA A 47 -0.95 -4.16 6.36
CA ALA A 47 0.43 -4.09 5.86
C ALA A 47 1.08 -5.49 5.79
N ILE A 48 1.24 -6.05 4.60
CA ILE A 48 1.77 -7.41 4.41
C ILE A 48 3.26 -7.43 4.02
N ARG A 49 3.76 -6.36 3.36
CA ARG A 49 5.18 -6.21 3.04
C ARG A 49 5.58 -4.76 3.20
N ILE A 50 6.75 -4.54 3.80
CA ILE A 50 7.34 -3.21 4.01
C ILE A 50 8.78 -3.23 3.52
N ALA A 51 9.17 -2.25 2.71
CA ALA A 51 10.55 -1.96 2.37
C ALA A 51 10.91 -0.55 2.86
N ASN A 52 12.14 -0.36 3.36
CA ASN A 52 12.65 0.89 3.93
C ASN A 52 11.75 1.47 5.06
N GLY A 53 11.19 0.57 5.89
CA GLY A 53 10.23 0.85 6.97
C GLY A 53 10.73 1.68 8.15
N GLU A 54 12.00 2.06 8.15
CA GLU A 54 12.71 2.63 9.29
C GLU A 54 12.23 4.05 9.66
N HIS A 55 11.63 4.80 8.73
CA HIS A 55 11.25 6.20 9.02
C HIS A 55 9.86 6.37 9.63
N THR A 56 8.91 5.45 9.41
CA THR A 56 7.54 5.60 9.95
C THR A 56 7.26 4.71 11.15
N GLY A 57 8.17 3.77 11.48
CA GLY A 57 7.97 2.80 12.55
C GLY A 57 6.91 1.74 12.24
N ARG A 58 6.39 1.68 11.01
CA ARG A 58 5.43 0.66 10.60
C ARG A 58 6.06 -0.74 10.61
N LYS A 59 5.26 -1.71 11.04
CA LYS A 59 5.58 -3.14 11.02
C LYS A 59 4.57 -3.90 10.19
N ILE A 60 4.93 -5.10 9.75
CA ILE A 60 3.97 -6.03 9.14
C ILE A 60 2.79 -6.21 10.10
N GLY A 61 1.56 -6.19 9.58
CA GLY A 61 0.32 -6.17 10.34
C GLY A 61 -0.14 -4.78 10.79
N SER A 62 0.56 -3.70 10.44
CA SER A 62 0.08 -2.35 10.75
C SER A 62 -1.24 -2.04 10.02
N PRO A 63 -2.16 -1.29 10.64
CA PRO A 63 -3.41 -0.91 10.01
C PRO A 63 -3.19 0.04 8.84
N ILE A 64 -4.18 0.05 7.95
CA ILE A 64 -4.25 1.04 6.88
C ILE A 64 -4.49 2.43 7.51
N THR A 65 -3.95 3.48 6.91
CA THR A 65 -4.12 4.84 7.42
C THR A 65 -5.46 5.43 7.00
N ASP A 66 -6.00 6.37 7.79
CA ASP A 66 -7.23 7.09 7.44
C ASP A 66 -7.16 7.82 6.09
N LEU A 67 -5.95 8.20 5.68
CA LEU A 67 -5.73 8.80 4.38
C LEU A 67 -5.83 7.77 3.24
N ALA A 68 -5.23 6.60 3.41
CA ALA A 68 -5.37 5.52 2.45
C ALA A 68 -6.83 5.02 2.37
N LEU A 69 -7.56 4.99 3.49
CA LEU A 69 -9.00 4.68 3.52
C LEU A 69 -9.85 5.69 2.73
N ARG A 70 -9.62 6.99 2.93
CA ARG A 70 -10.31 8.04 2.16
C ARG A 70 -10.05 7.90 0.66
N MET A 71 -8.82 7.55 0.29
CA MET A 71 -8.48 7.35 -1.11
C MET A 71 -9.10 6.11 -1.72
N LEU A 72 -9.18 5.01 -0.98
CA LEU A 72 -9.94 3.84 -1.41
C LEU A 72 -11.41 4.20 -1.66
N HIS A 73 -12.02 4.99 -0.77
CA HIS A 73 -13.38 5.46 -0.97
C HIS A 73 -13.54 6.31 -2.24
N ASP A 74 -12.64 7.28 -2.47
CA ASP A 74 -12.62 8.08 -3.70
C ASP A 74 -12.48 7.22 -4.96
N MET A 75 -11.64 6.18 -4.92
CA MET A 75 -11.39 5.29 -6.05
C MET A 75 -12.63 4.44 -6.38
N THR A 76 -13.40 4.00 -5.38
CA THR A 76 -14.63 3.24 -5.62
C THR A 76 -15.76 4.06 -6.24
N GLY A 77 -15.71 5.39 -6.13
CA GLY A 77 -16.75 6.28 -6.66
C GLY A 77 -16.49 6.77 -8.10
N ALA A 78 -15.30 6.54 -8.65
CA ALA A 78 -14.93 6.95 -10.00
C ALA A 78 -14.63 5.72 -10.87
N ASP A 79 -15.39 5.51 -11.94
CA ASP A 79 -15.23 4.45 -12.95
C ASP A 79 -13.94 4.61 -13.80
N SER A 80 -12.80 4.83 -13.15
CA SER A 80 -11.52 5.02 -13.82
C SER A 80 -10.41 4.34 -13.03
N SER A 81 -9.48 3.70 -13.75
CA SER A 81 -8.25 3.11 -13.22
C SER A 81 -7.31 4.21 -12.72
N VAL A 82 -7.65 4.83 -11.59
CA VAL A 82 -6.89 5.96 -11.06
C VAL A 82 -5.71 5.46 -10.23
N SER A 83 -4.52 5.53 -10.81
CA SER A 83 -3.27 5.55 -10.05
C SER A 83 -3.13 6.88 -9.30
N LYS A 84 -3.87 7.06 -8.20
CA LYS A 84 -3.89 8.32 -7.43
C LYS A 84 -2.66 8.36 -6.51
N CYS A 85 -1.62 9.07 -6.92
CA CYS A 85 -0.46 9.35 -6.07
C CYS A 85 -0.80 10.47 -5.09
N TYR A 86 -0.45 10.29 -3.81
CA TYR A 86 -0.63 11.32 -2.80
C TYR A 86 0.60 11.40 -1.90
N PHE A 87 0.86 12.59 -1.43
CA PHE A 87 2.01 12.87 -0.58
C PHE A 87 1.52 13.10 0.85
N THR A 88 2.00 12.29 1.78
CA THR A 88 1.86 12.57 3.21
C THR A 88 3.01 13.47 3.63
N ARG A 89 2.69 14.66 4.14
CA ARG A 89 3.68 15.57 4.72
C ARG A 89 3.85 15.19 6.18
N ALA A 90 4.75 14.27 6.49
CA ALA A 90 5.40 14.30 7.79
C ALA A 90 6.34 15.52 7.76
N ASN A 91 6.32 16.36 8.80
CA ASN A 91 7.35 17.39 8.91
C ASN A 91 8.70 16.67 8.87
N TYR A 92 9.49 16.96 7.83
CA TYR A 92 10.65 16.22 7.30
C TYR A 92 10.32 15.07 6.31
N ILE A 93 10.56 15.37 5.02
CA ILE A 93 10.84 14.48 3.88
C ILE A 93 9.61 13.86 3.16
N LEU A 94 9.43 14.27 1.89
CA LEU A 94 8.46 13.73 0.91
C LEU A 94 8.74 12.23 0.64
N ARG A 95 7.75 11.34 0.88
CA ARG A 95 7.80 9.93 0.45
C ARG A 95 6.67 9.63 -0.56
N ALA A 96 7.03 9.14 -1.75
CA ALA A 96 6.09 8.65 -2.76
C ALA A 96 5.94 7.12 -2.65
N ARG A 97 4.71 6.59 -2.71
CA ARG A 97 4.44 5.14 -2.76
C ARG A 97 3.51 4.81 -3.91
N LYS A 98 3.89 3.81 -4.70
CA LYS A 98 3.12 3.25 -5.82
C LYS A 98 2.41 1.98 -5.33
N ALA A 99 1.09 1.91 -5.49
CA ALA A 99 0.35 0.66 -5.43
C ALA A 99 0.16 0.18 -6.87
N VAL A 100 0.45 -1.09 -7.15
CA VAL A 100 0.28 -1.72 -8.46
C VAL A 100 -0.85 -2.74 -8.32
N SER A 101 -1.83 -2.69 -9.21
CA SER A 101 -2.96 -3.63 -9.33
C SER A 101 -2.61 -4.76 -10.26
#